data_AF-A0A6I5NRK3-F1
#
_entry.id   AF-A0A6I5NRK3-F1
#
_cell.length_a   1.000
_cell.length_b   1.000
_cell.length_c   1.000
_cell.angle_alpha   90.00
_cell.angle_beta   90.00
_cell.angle_gamma   90.00
#
_symmetry.space_group_name_H-M   'P 1'
#
loop_
_entity.id
_entity.type
_entity.pdbx_description
1 polymer ?
#
loop_
_entity_poly.entity_id
_entity_poly.type
_entity_poly.pdbx_seq_one_letter_code
_entity_poly.pdbx_strand_id
1 'polypeptide(L)'
;MAAIAAPVWLRFIETRQVVAAQDKLYLGLRQAQSKAQQTSQTWRFAIRENAGTVEWATYPDGAAATSWKTLSKSVKIDAETSFQPSKSGVHSAIFDHEGNARVLGRMTLSGKTNSTVKRCVIVSTLLGTTRKAKERSTPDPNYRTRERYCY
;
A
#
# COMPACT_ATOMS: atom_id res chain seq x y z
N MET A 1 -40.90 -1.52 0.51
CA MET A 1 -39.54 -1.93 0.07
C MET A 1 -38.59 -1.66 1.22
N ALA A 2 -38.01 -2.69 1.83
CA ALA A 2 -36.99 -2.49 2.86
C ALA A 2 -35.63 -2.31 2.17
N ALA A 3 -35.06 -1.11 2.22
CA ALA A 3 -33.67 -0.92 1.85
C ALA A 3 -32.82 -1.53 2.97
N ILE A 4 -32.07 -2.59 2.67
CA ILE A 4 -31.05 -3.12 3.59
C ILE A 4 -29.90 -2.10 3.59
N ALA A 5 -30.07 -1.03 4.36
CA ALA A 5 -28.99 -0.11 4.64
C ALA A 5 -28.00 -0.86 5.54
N ALA A 6 -26.79 -1.13 5.04
CA ALA A 6 -25.73 -1.69 5.86
C ALA A 6 -25.60 -0.83 7.14
N PRO A 7 -25.62 -1.43 8.34
CA PRO A 7 -25.51 -0.68 9.58
C PRO A 7 -24.30 0.27 9.58
N VAL A 8 -24.50 1.51 10.03
CA VAL A 8 -23.45 2.54 10.08
C VAL A 8 -22.18 2.07 10.82
N TRP A 9 -22.35 1.23 11.85
CA TRP A 9 -21.23 0.67 12.63
C TRP A 9 -20.35 -0.29 11.83
N LEU A 10 -20.88 -1.04 10.87
CA LEU A 10 -20.08 -1.92 10.00
C LEU A 10 -19.10 -1.10 9.16
N ARG A 11 -19.60 0.00 8.56
CA ARG A 11 -18.77 0.93 7.78
C ARG A 11 -17.65 1.53 8.62
N PHE A 12 -17.91 1.81 9.90
CA PHE A 12 -16.89 2.29 10.84
C PHE A 12 -15.78 1.25 11.08
N ILE A 13 -16.15 -0.01 11.33
CA ILE A 13 -15.18 -1.10 11.55
C ILE A 13 -14.32 -1.32 10.31
N GLU A 14 -14.93 -1.38 9.12
CA GLU A 14 -14.20 -1.52 7.85
C GLU A 14 -13.20 -0.38 7.67
N THR A 15 -13.61 0.86 7.92
CA THR A 15 -12.73 2.03 7.84
C THR A 15 -11.55 1.92 8.79
N ARG A 16 -11.79 1.50 10.04
CA ARG A 16 -10.73 1.30 11.03
C ARG A 16 -9.73 0.24 10.58
N GLN A 17 -10.19 -0.84 9.97
CA GLN A 17 -9.32 -1.90 9.46
C GLN A 17 -8.47 -1.44 8.27
N VAL A 18 -9.05 -0.67 7.33
CA VAL A 18 -8.31 -0.09 6.21
C VAL A 18 -7.26 0.92 6.70
N VAL A 19 -7.58 1.75 7.69
CA VAL A 19 -6.62 2.68 8.32
C VAL A 19 -5.48 1.93 9.02
N ALA A 20 -5.80 0.91 9.82
CA ALA A 20 -4.78 0.10 10.49
C ALA A 20 -3.85 -0.61 9.48
N ALA A 21 -4.40 -1.08 8.35
CA ALA A 21 -3.61 -1.66 7.28
C ALA A 21 -2.69 -0.63 6.60
N GLN A 22 -3.18 0.59 6.37
CA GLN A 22 -2.37 1.70 5.86
C GLN A 22 -1.19 2.03 6.79
N ASP A 23 -1.43 2.10 8.10
CA ASP A 23 -0.38 2.40 9.07
C ASP A 23 0.72 1.34 9.06
N LYS A 24 0.34 0.06 8.96
CA LYS A 24 1.30 -1.04 8.80
C LYS A 24 2.11 -0.93 7.49
N LEU A 25 1.48 -0.58 6.37
CA LEU A 25 2.21 -0.34 5.11
C LEU A 25 3.21 0.82 5.24
N TYR A 26 2.76 1.93 5.83
CA TYR A 26 3.61 3.09 6.04
C TYR A 26 4.84 2.74 6.91
N LEU A 27 4.61 2.02 8.01
CA LEU A 27 5.69 1.54 8.86
C LEU A 27 6.62 0.55 8.15
N GLY A 28 6.07 -0.36 7.34
CA GLY A 28 6.86 -1.32 6.57
C GLY A 28 7.76 -0.66 5.52
N LEU A 29 7.28 0.37 4.83
CA LEU A 29 8.06 1.18 3.89
C LEU A 29 9.17 1.96 4.62
N ARG A 30 8.84 2.62 5.73
CA ARG A 30 9.84 3.32 6.56
C ARG A 30 10.89 2.38 7.12
N GLN A 31 10.48 1.17 7.51
CA GLN A 31 11.39 0.13 7.95
C GLN A 31 12.33 -0.33 6.82
N ALA A 32 11.82 -0.51 5.61
CA ALA A 32 12.64 -0.86 4.46
C ALA A 32 13.67 0.24 4.15
N GLN A 33 13.23 1.51 4.11
CA GLN A 33 14.11 2.66 3.90
C GLN A 33 15.20 2.75 4.99
N SER A 34 14.81 2.64 6.26
CA SER A 34 15.75 2.69 7.39
C SER A 34 16.76 1.54 7.37
N LYS A 35 16.31 0.32 7.04
CA LYS A 35 17.22 -0.83 6.90
C LYS A 35 18.19 -0.67 5.73
N ALA A 36 17.75 -0.06 4.63
CA ALA A 36 18.62 0.22 3.49
C ALA A 36 19.80 1.11 3.90
N GLN A 37 19.51 2.18 4.63
CA GLN A 37 20.51 3.12 5.17
C GLN A 37 21.40 2.47 6.23
N GLN A 38 20.83 1.66 7.13
CA GLN A 38 21.59 1.03 8.22
C GLN A 38 22.54 -0.07 7.74
N THR A 39 22.16 -0.81 6.69
CA THR A 39 22.93 -1.96 6.20
C THR A 39 23.77 -1.63 4.97
N SER A 40 23.71 -0.39 4.48
CA SER A 40 24.33 0.06 3.23
C SER A 40 24.01 -0.84 2.02
N GLN A 41 22.79 -1.41 2.00
CA GLN A 41 22.32 -2.31 0.96
C GLN A 41 20.97 -1.82 0.43
N THR A 42 20.61 -2.24 -0.79
CA THR A 42 19.29 -1.94 -1.34
C THR A 42 18.26 -2.84 -0.66
N TRP A 43 17.14 -2.28 -0.20
CA TRP A 43 16.05 -3.03 0.41
C TRP A 43 14.76 -2.88 -0.38
N ARG A 44 14.01 -3.98 -0.44
CA ARG A 44 12.71 -4.05 -1.10
C ARG A 44 11.60 -4.27 -0.07
N PHE A 45 10.58 -3.44 -0.17
CA PHE A 45 9.28 -3.67 0.43
C PHE A 45 8.37 -4.26 -0.62
N ALA A 46 7.74 -5.40 -0.33
CA ALA A 46 6.81 -6.06 -1.23
C ALA A 46 5.47 -6.29 -0.54
N ILE A 47 4.40 -6.17 -1.32
CA ILE A 47 3.04 -6.48 -0.92
C ILE A 47 2.41 -7.38 -1.98
N ARG A 48 1.67 -8.38 -1.53
CA ARG A 48 0.93 -9.30 -2.41
C ARG A 48 -0.41 -9.63 -1.80
N GLU A 49 -1.32 -10.06 -2.65
CA GLU A 49 -2.57 -10.68 -2.23
C GLU A 49 -2.44 -12.19 -2.44
N ASN A 50 -2.53 -12.97 -1.36
CA ASN A 50 -2.42 -14.42 -1.39
C ASN A 50 -3.65 -15.04 -0.71
N ALA A 51 -4.37 -15.91 -1.43
CA ALA A 51 -5.61 -16.54 -0.96
C ALA A 51 -6.62 -15.55 -0.33
N GLY A 52 -6.75 -14.34 -0.90
CA GLY A 52 -7.66 -13.30 -0.43
C GLY A 52 -7.25 -12.63 0.90
N THR A 53 -5.98 -12.75 1.29
CA THR A 53 -5.36 -12.03 2.41
C THR A 53 -4.20 -11.19 1.87
N VAL A 54 -4.10 -9.93 2.32
CA VAL A 54 -2.99 -9.07 1.95
C VAL A 54 -1.81 -9.33 2.88
N GLU A 55 -0.66 -9.63 2.30
CA GLU A 55 0.59 -9.90 2.98
C GLU A 55 1.67 -8.92 2.53
N TRP A 56 2.58 -8.58 3.42
CA TRP A 56 3.74 -7.75 3.11
C TRP A 56 5.03 -8.35 3.65
N ALA A 57 6.14 -8.04 3.00
CA ALA A 57 7.46 -8.46 3.43
C ALA A 57 8.50 -7.37 3.13
N THR A 58 9.52 -7.29 3.98
CA THR A 58 10.67 -6.41 3.79
C THR A 58 11.94 -7.25 3.80
N TYR A 59 12.71 -7.20 2.73
CA TYR A 59 13.89 -8.05 2.51
C TYR A 59 14.95 -7.30 1.67
N PRO A 60 16.24 -7.66 1.77
CA PRO A 60 17.28 -7.07 0.94
C PRO A 60 17.06 -7.41 -0.54
N ASP A 61 17.42 -6.48 -1.43
CA ASP A 61 17.33 -6.70 -2.87
C ASP A 61 18.32 -7.80 -3.29
N GLY A 62 17.85 -8.75 -4.10
CA GLY A 62 18.58 -9.98 -4.45
C GLY A 62 18.29 -11.18 -3.53
N ALA A 63 17.62 -11.00 -2.40
CA ALA A 63 17.14 -12.10 -1.57
C ALA A 63 15.67 -12.47 -1.87
N ALA A 64 15.29 -13.71 -1.54
CA ALA A 64 13.90 -14.13 -1.61
C ALA A 64 13.09 -13.61 -0.42
N ALA A 65 11.83 -13.25 -0.68
CA ALA A 65 10.88 -12.86 0.37
C ALA A 65 10.48 -14.08 1.21
N THR A 66 11.15 -14.30 2.34
CA THR A 66 10.88 -15.42 3.25
C THR A 66 9.94 -15.06 4.40
N SER A 67 9.97 -13.81 4.87
CA SER A 67 9.24 -13.37 6.07
C SER A 67 7.97 -12.58 5.73
N TRP A 68 7.01 -13.22 5.06
CA TRP A 68 5.70 -12.62 4.77
C TRP A 68 4.88 -12.46 6.05
N LYS A 69 4.39 -11.24 6.29
CA LYS A 69 3.53 -10.88 7.41
C LYS A 69 2.14 -10.55 6.91
N THR A 70 1.14 -11.07 7.60
CA THR A 70 -0.26 -10.75 7.31
C THR A 70 -0.55 -9.29 7.67
N LEU A 71 -1.03 -8.51 6.69
CA LEU A 71 -1.45 -7.14 6.88
C LEU A 71 -2.84 -7.10 7.52
N SER A 72 -3.81 -7.72 6.82
CA SER A 72 -5.21 -7.86 7.20
C SER A 72 -5.93 -8.82 6.24
N LYS A 73 -6.97 -9.51 6.74
CA LYS A 73 -7.87 -10.38 5.96
C LYS A 73 -9.07 -9.63 5.35
N SER A 74 -9.29 -8.40 5.80
CA SER A 74 -10.49 -7.60 5.47
C SER A 74 -10.22 -6.48 4.47
N VAL A 75 -8.99 -6.39 3.98
CA VAL A 75 -8.57 -5.40 2.98
C VAL A 75 -8.10 -6.12 1.73
N LYS A 76 -8.17 -5.45 0.58
CA LYS A 76 -7.64 -5.91 -0.70
C LYS A 76 -6.73 -4.85 -1.31
N ILE A 77 -5.88 -5.25 -2.25
CA ILE A 77 -5.08 -4.29 -3.02
C ILE A 77 -5.99 -3.65 -4.06
N ASP A 78 -6.04 -2.32 -4.08
CA ASP A 78 -6.92 -1.57 -4.96
C ASP A 78 -6.27 -1.33 -6.34
N ALA A 79 -7.09 -1.26 -7.38
CA ALA A 79 -6.66 -1.06 -8.76
C ALA A 79 -5.97 0.31 -9.00
N GLU A 80 -6.17 1.30 -8.11
CA GLU A 80 -5.43 2.56 -8.14
C GLU A 80 -3.94 2.41 -7.77
N THR A 81 -3.51 1.23 -7.32
CA THR A 81 -2.10 0.94 -7.01
C THR A 81 -1.24 1.08 -8.26
N SER A 82 -0.24 1.97 -8.19
CA SER A 82 0.59 2.32 -9.34
C SER A 82 1.95 1.62 -9.36
N PHE A 83 2.35 0.97 -8.26
CA PHE A 83 3.54 0.13 -8.27
C PHE A 83 3.28 -1.01 -9.25
N GLN A 84 4.06 -1.11 -10.32
CA GLN A 84 3.86 -2.17 -11.30
C GLN A 84 3.99 -3.53 -10.59
N PRO A 85 2.97 -4.40 -10.68
CA PRO A 85 3.11 -5.74 -10.18
C PRO A 85 4.23 -6.42 -10.96
N SER A 86 5.06 -7.20 -10.28
CA SER A 86 5.91 -8.19 -10.94
C SER A 86 5.05 -9.16 -11.78
N LYS A 87 5.67 -9.97 -12.63
CA LYS A 87 4.99 -11.10 -13.31
C LYS A 87 4.24 -12.03 -12.34
N SER A 88 4.59 -12.00 -11.05
CA SER A 88 3.98 -12.76 -9.96
C SER A 88 2.87 -12.01 -9.19
N GLY A 89 2.42 -10.84 -9.64
CA GLY A 89 1.35 -10.07 -8.98
C GLY A 89 1.79 -9.38 -7.68
N VAL A 90 3.11 -9.22 -7.48
CA VAL A 90 3.67 -8.60 -6.27
C VAL A 90 3.99 -7.14 -6.56
N HIS A 91 3.38 -6.23 -5.82
CA HIS A 91 3.71 -4.81 -5.90
C HIS A 91 4.89 -4.53 -4.97
N SER A 92 5.87 -3.74 -5.41
CA SER A 92 7.05 -3.47 -4.58
C SER A 92 7.56 -2.04 -4.69
N ALA A 93 8.16 -1.57 -3.60
CA ALA A 93 8.94 -0.35 -3.52
C ALA A 93 10.39 -0.73 -3.19
N ILE A 94 11.34 -0.07 -3.86
CA ILE A 94 12.77 -0.37 -3.71
C ILE A 94 13.45 0.91 -3.23
N PHE A 95 14.22 0.78 -2.15
CA PHE A 95 15.04 1.84 -1.59
C PHE A 95 16.51 1.44 -1.68
N ASP A 96 17.36 2.34 -2.16
CA ASP A 96 18.81 2.12 -2.13
C ASP A 96 19.41 2.45 -0.75
N HIS A 97 20.72 2.27 -0.65
CA HIS A 97 21.48 2.45 0.59
C HIS A 97 21.50 3.90 1.10
N GLU A 98 21.17 4.89 0.26
CA GLU A 98 21.02 6.29 0.68
C GLU A 98 19.59 6.57 1.19
N GLY A 99 18.68 5.59 1.04
CA GLY A 99 17.26 5.70 1.35
C GLY A 99 16.47 6.34 0.21
N ASN A 100 17.06 6.48 -0.97
CA ASN A 100 16.39 6.99 -2.15
C ASN A 100 15.49 5.90 -2.74
N ALA A 101 14.29 6.28 -3.16
CA ALA A 101 13.36 5.38 -3.85
C ALA A 101 13.73 5.24 -5.32
N ARG A 102 13.98 4.01 -5.76
CA ARG A 102 14.18 3.70 -7.19
C ARG A 102 12.89 3.73 -8.00
N VAL A 103 11.76 3.53 -7.33
CA VAL A 103 10.43 3.53 -7.95
C VAL A 103 9.51 4.41 -7.14
N LEU A 104 8.94 5.42 -7.81
CA LEU A 104 7.87 6.24 -7.26
C LEU A 104 6.53 5.57 -7.53
N GLY A 105 5.60 5.76 -6.60
CA GLY A 105 4.30 5.14 -6.76
C GLY A 105 3.41 5.22 -5.55
N ARG A 106 2.30 4.53 -5.66
CA ARG A 106 1.21 4.51 -4.70
C ARG A 106 0.76 3.08 -4.46
N MET A 107 0.70 2.69 -3.19
CA MET A 107 0.01 1.47 -2.75
C MET A 107 -1.34 1.88 -2.21
N THR A 108 -2.41 1.40 -2.81
CA THR A 108 -3.78 1.71 -2.39
C THR A 108 -4.43 0.45 -1.84
N LEU A 109 -5.02 0.58 -0.66
CA LEU A 109 -5.82 -0.45 0.00
C LEU A 109 -7.27 -0.01 0.04
N SER A 110 -8.17 -0.95 -0.18
CA SER A 110 -9.60 -0.76 0.03
C SER A 110 -10.20 -1.90 0.84
N GLY A 111 -11.39 -1.67 1.41
CA GLY A 111 -12.12 -2.72 2.13
C GLY A 111 -12.50 -3.86 1.20
N LYS A 112 -12.43 -5.10 1.69
CA LYS A 112 -12.78 -6.29 0.90
C LYS A 112 -14.25 -6.32 0.52
N THR A 113 -15.13 -6.02 1.49
CA THR A 113 -16.59 -5.96 1.32
C THR A 113 -17.05 -4.64 0.71
N ASN A 114 -16.38 -3.53 1.05
CA ASN A 114 -16.72 -2.19 0.58
C ASN A 114 -15.48 -1.44 0.12
N SER A 115 -15.37 -1.21 -1.20
CA SER A 115 -14.21 -0.52 -1.80
C SER A 115 -14.31 1.01 -1.77
N THR A 116 -15.39 1.59 -1.22
CA THR A 116 -15.55 3.05 -1.15
C THR A 116 -14.58 3.72 -0.17
N VAL A 117 -14.08 2.96 0.81
CA VAL A 117 -13.07 3.45 1.75
C VAL A 117 -11.69 3.05 1.25
N LYS A 118 -10.98 4.00 0.63
CA LYS A 118 -9.58 3.81 0.22
C LYS A 118 -8.60 4.55 1.14
N ARG A 119 -7.45 3.92 1.36
CA ARG A 119 -6.28 4.50 2.01
C ARG A 119 -5.05 4.12 1.22
N CYS A 120 -4.14 5.06 1.06
CA CYS A 120 -2.96 4.84 0.24
C CYS A 120 -1.69 5.36 0.90
N VAL A 121 -0.56 4.73 0.58
CA VAL A 121 0.76 5.22 0.94
C VAL A 121 1.49 5.55 -0.37
N ILE A 122 2.00 6.78 -0.45
CA ILE A 122 2.61 7.33 -1.66
C ILE A 122 4.09 7.57 -1.39
N VAL A 123 4.95 7.03 -2.25
CA VAL A 123 6.36 7.38 -2.35
C VAL A 123 6.47 8.49 -3.38
N SER A 124 6.69 9.72 -2.91
CA SER A 124 6.48 10.94 -3.71
C SER A 124 7.75 11.48 -4.37
N THR A 125 8.92 11.17 -3.83
CA THR A 125 10.20 11.76 -4.25
C THR A 125 11.29 10.71 -4.37
N LEU A 126 12.31 11.00 -5.17
CA LEU A 126 13.51 10.17 -5.27
C LEU A 126 14.22 10.03 -3.92
N LEU A 127 14.09 11.02 -3.02
CA LEU A 127 14.56 10.92 -1.63
C LEU A 127 13.78 9.90 -0.76
N GLY A 128 12.87 9.13 -1.35
CA GLY A 128 12.11 8.11 -0.66
C GLY A 128 11.07 8.65 0.32
N THR A 129 10.60 9.89 0.13
CA THR A 129 9.59 10.47 1.03
C THR A 129 8.27 9.73 0.88
N THR A 130 7.88 9.02 1.94
CA THR A 130 6.59 8.32 2.05
C THR A 130 5.57 9.18 2.77
N ARG A 131 4.32 9.23 2.28
CA ARG A 131 3.20 9.88 2.96
C ARG A 131 1.93 9.03 2.93
N LYS A 132 1.10 9.16 3.97
CA LYS A 132 -0.25 8.57 4.02
C LYS A 132 -1.26 9.50 3.35
N ALA A 133 -2.21 8.94 2.62
CA ALA A 133 -3.28 9.64 1.93
C ALA A 133 -4.60 8.86 1.98
N LYS A 134 -5.71 9.49 1.58
CA LYS A 134 -7.05 8.89 1.63
C LYS A 134 -7.82 9.22 0.36
N GLU A 135 -8.88 8.45 0.12
CA GLU A 135 -9.87 8.74 -0.91
C GLU A 135 -10.38 10.19 -0.81
N ARG A 136 -10.50 10.85 -1.96
CA ARG A 136 -11.11 12.17 -2.15
C ARG A 136 -12.33 12.09 -3.06
N SER A 137 -13.18 13.11 -3.03
CA SER A 137 -14.38 13.21 -3.86
C SER A 137 -14.08 13.55 -5.33
N THR A 138 -12.91 14.12 -5.60
CA THR A 138 -12.45 14.50 -6.94
C THR A 138 -11.19 13.73 -7.30
N PRO A 139 -10.97 13.44 -8.59
CA PRO A 139 -9.74 12.79 -9.02
C PRO A 139 -8.52 13.73 -8.87
N ASP A 140 -7.33 13.13 -8.75
CA ASP A 140 -6.04 13.81 -8.66
C ASP A 140 -5.80 14.64 -9.94
N PRO A 141 -5.79 15.99 -9.87
CA PRO A 141 -5.71 16.84 -11.06
C PRO A 141 -4.35 16.72 -11.78
N ASN A 142 -3.33 16.18 -11.11
CA ASN A 142 -2.00 15.99 -11.68
C ASN A 142 -1.90 14.72 -12.55
N TYR A 143 -2.90 13.83 -12.50
CA TYR A 143 -2.91 12.59 -13.28
C TYR A 143 -3.90 12.68 -14.44
N ARG A 144 -3.36 12.70 -15.68
CA ARG A 144 -4.15 12.87 -16.90
C ARG A 144 -4.55 11.58 -17.61
N THR A 145 -3.92 10.45 -17.27
CA THR A 145 -4.08 9.18 -17.99
C THR A 145 -5.07 8.22 -17.34
N ARG A 146 -5.34 8.34 -16.04
CA ARG A 146 -6.35 7.56 -15.30
C ARG A 146 -6.87 8.39 -14.12
N GLU A 147 -8.18 8.35 -13.90
CA GLU A 147 -8.81 8.94 -12.71
C GLU A 147 -8.31 8.20 -11.46
N ARG A 148 -7.77 8.94 -10.50
CA ARG A 148 -7.29 8.40 -9.22
C ARG A 148 -7.81 9.25 -8.09
N TYR A 149 -8.42 8.64 -7.09
CA TYR A 149 -9.11 9.37 -6.03
C TYR A 149 -8.36 9.34 -4.70
N CYS A 150 -7.41 8.41 -4.50
CA CYS A 150 -6.64 8.36 -3.26
C CYS A 150 -5.31 9.14 -3.35
N TYR A 151 -5.25 10.40 -2.88
CA TYR A 151 -4.04 11.25 -2.94
C TYR A 151 -3.89 12.34 -1.86
#